data_AF-A0A227J8G9-F1
#
_entry.id   AF-A0A227J8G9-F1
#
_cell.length_a   1.000
_cell.length_b   1.000
_cell.length_c   1.000
_cell.angle_alpha   90.00
_cell.angle_beta   90.00
_cell.angle_gamma   90.00
#
_symmetry.space_group_name_H-M   'P 1'
#
loop_
_entity.id
_entity.type
_entity.pdbx_description
1 polymer ?
#
loop_
_entity_poly.entity_id
_entity_poly.type
_entity_poly.pdbx_seq_one_letter_code
_entity_poly.pdbx_strand_id
1 'polypeptide(L)'
;TRGDQHAERPKLSALLTDKSVVKFLVLVSLIQGSHAAYYGFSAIHWKAAGHSEDVIGYLWSLGVAAEVAVFALSKRLFAGWALRTLFIVAACGVMMRWGMTAATTSIVALVIVQLLHGVTFATAHIA
;
A
#
# COMPACT_ATOMS: atom_id res chain seq x y z
N THR A 1 37.21 -9.10 27.34
CA THR A 1 36.43 -10.17 26.69
C THR A 1 34.95 -9.80 26.74
N ARG A 2 34.46 -9.15 25.68
CA ARG A 2 33.08 -8.67 25.58
C ARG A 2 32.25 -9.86 25.08
N GLY A 3 31.56 -10.54 25.99
CA GLY A 3 30.83 -11.77 25.70
C GLY A 3 29.81 -11.54 24.60
N ASP A 4 29.83 -12.44 23.61
CA ASP A 4 28.82 -12.56 22.58
C ASP A 4 27.43 -12.69 23.23
N GLN A 5 26.66 -11.61 23.18
CA GLN A 5 25.22 -11.68 23.40
C GLN A 5 24.63 -12.38 22.18
N HIS A 6 24.60 -13.71 22.21
CA HIS A 6 23.74 -14.49 21.34
C HIS A 6 22.30 -14.06 21.65
N ALA A 7 21.76 -13.15 20.85
CA ALA A 7 20.35 -12.80 20.89
C ALA A 7 19.56 -14.06 20.53
N GLU A 8 19.13 -14.80 21.55
CA GLU A 8 18.34 -16.01 21.39
C GLU A 8 17.06 -15.61 20.64
N ARG A 9 16.92 -16.09 19.39
CA ARG A 9 15.80 -15.70 18.53
C ARG A 9 14.50 -16.10 19.25
N PRO A 10 13.61 -15.15 19.55
CA PRO A 10 12.37 -15.47 20.25
C PRO A 10 11.60 -16.52 19.43
N LYS A 11 11.06 -17.53 20.12
CA LYS A 11 10.28 -18.60 19.48
C LYS A 11 9.12 -17.97 18.71
N LEU A 12 8.84 -18.49 17.50
CA LEU A 12 7.80 -17.96 16.62
C LEU A 12 6.42 -17.88 17.34
N SER A 13 6.12 -18.88 18.17
CA SER A 13 4.91 -18.92 18.99
C SER A 13 4.83 -17.80 20.04
N ALA A 14 5.96 -17.37 20.60
CA ALA A 14 6.01 -16.25 21.53
C ALA A 14 5.74 -14.92 20.82
N LEU A 15 6.27 -14.75 19.60
CA LEU A 15 5.97 -13.57 18.76
C LEU A 15 4.50 -13.53 18.34
N LEU A 16 3.90 -14.67 17.98
CA LEU A 16 2.49 -14.76 17.60
C LEU A 16 1.52 -14.56 18.77
N THR A 17 2.01 -14.60 20.02
CA THR A 17 1.21 -14.34 21.23
C THR A 17 1.34 -12.89 21.69
N ASP A 18 2.33 -12.15 21.19
CA ASP A 18 2.52 -10.73 21.52
C ASP A 18 1.42 -9.87 20.88
N LYS A 19 0.69 -9.12 21.70
CA LYS A 19 -0.43 -8.28 21.26
C LYS A 19 -0.02 -7.21 20.24
N SER A 20 1.21 -6.71 20.30
CA SER A 20 1.72 -5.72 19.33
C SER A 20 1.99 -6.36 17.98
N VAL A 21 2.57 -7.57 17.96
CA VAL A 21 2.83 -8.33 16.73
C VAL A 21 1.52 -8.74 16.06
N VAL A 22 0.55 -9.24 16.83
CA VAL A 22 -0.77 -9.61 16.29
C VAL A 22 -1.48 -8.38 15.71
N LYS A 23 -1.47 -7.24 16.40
CA LYS A 23 -2.05 -5.99 15.87
C LYS A 23 -1.37 -5.56 14.57
N PHE A 24 -0.05 -5.62 14.51
CA PHE A 24 0.72 -5.31 13.30
C PHE A 24 0.34 -6.24 12.14
N LEU A 25 0.31 -7.55 12.37
CA LEU A 25 -0.08 -8.54 11.36
C LEU A 25 -1.49 -8.30 10.85
N VAL A 26 -2.46 -8.05 11.74
CA VAL A 26 -3.84 -7.74 11.34
C VAL A 26 -3.89 -6.49 10.46
N LEU A 27 -3.20 -5.41 10.85
CA LEU A 27 -3.16 -4.17 10.06
C LEU A 27 -2.54 -4.40 8.68
N VAL A 28 -1.39 -5.08 8.61
CA VAL A 28 -0.71 -5.39 7.35
C VAL A 28 -1.57 -6.31 6.48
N SER A 29 -2.17 -7.35 7.04
CA SER A 29 -3.07 -8.25 6.30
C SER A 29 -4.29 -7.53 5.73
N LEU A 30 -4.89 -6.60 6.48
CA LEU A 30 -6.01 -5.80 5.99
C LEU A 30 -5.59 -4.87 4.84
N ILE A 31 -4.45 -4.18 4.99
CA ILE A 31 -3.91 -3.30 3.94
C ILE A 31 -3.58 -4.13 2.69
N GLN A 32 -2.83 -5.20 2.83
CA GLN A 32 -2.41 -6.03 1.69
C GLN A 32 -3.58 -6.77 1.03
N GLY A 33 -4.52 -7.28 1.82
CA GLY A 33 -5.75 -7.89 1.28
C GLY A 33 -6.58 -6.88 0.49
N SER A 34 -6.63 -5.62 0.93
CA SER A 34 -7.29 -4.52 0.22
C SER A 34 -6.62 -4.21 -1.13
N HIS A 35 -5.28 -4.24 -1.18
CA HIS A 35 -4.53 -4.10 -2.42
C HIS A 35 -4.79 -5.29 -3.36
N ALA A 36 -4.76 -6.52 -2.86
CA ALA A 36 -5.04 -7.72 -3.64
C ALA A 36 -6.44 -7.70 -4.27
N ALA A 37 -7.46 -7.30 -3.52
CA ALA A 37 -8.82 -7.13 -4.05
C ALA A 37 -8.85 -6.09 -5.18
N TYR A 38 -8.17 -4.96 -5.02
CA TYR A 38 -8.09 -3.97 -6.09
C TYR A 38 -7.40 -4.50 -7.33
N TYR A 39 -6.30 -5.23 -7.18
CA TYR A 39 -5.59 -5.82 -8.32
C TYR A 39 -6.46 -6.83 -9.09
N GLY A 40 -7.24 -7.64 -8.38
CA GLY A 40 -8.12 -8.63 -9.01
C GLY A 40 -9.38 -8.05 -9.65
N PHE A 41 -9.98 -7.01 -9.04
CA PHE A 41 -11.32 -6.55 -9.42
C PHE A 41 -11.38 -5.19 -10.12
N SER A 42 -10.32 -4.37 -10.07
CA SER A 42 -10.32 -3.02 -10.69
C SER A 42 -10.55 -3.06 -12.21
N ALA A 43 -9.83 -3.94 -12.93
CA ALA A 43 -9.96 -4.09 -14.37
C ALA A 43 -11.37 -4.55 -14.78
N ILE A 44 -11.96 -5.48 -14.03
CA ILE A 44 -13.33 -5.96 -14.25
C ILE A 44 -14.33 -4.82 -14.03
N HIS A 45 -14.15 -4.04 -12.96
CA HIS A 45 -15.01 -2.93 -12.63
C HIS A 45 -14.98 -1.81 -13.68
N TRP A 46 -13.79 -1.42 -14.14
CA TRP A 46 -13.65 -0.37 -15.16
C TRP A 46 -14.13 -0.82 -16.53
N LYS A 47 -13.92 -2.09 -16.88
CA LYS A 47 -14.48 -2.68 -18.09
C LYS A 47 -16.01 -2.69 -18.04
N ALA A 48 -16.60 -3.05 -16.90
CA ALA A 48 -18.05 -2.98 -16.68
C ALA A 48 -18.59 -1.53 -16.72
N ALA A 49 -17.77 -0.54 -16.34
CA ALA A 49 -18.10 0.88 -16.45
C ALA A 49 -17.99 1.44 -17.88
N GLY A 50 -17.57 0.63 -18.87
CA GLY A 50 -17.49 1.00 -20.28
C GLY A 50 -16.12 1.50 -20.75
N HIS A 51 -15.07 1.37 -19.94
CA HIS A 51 -13.71 1.73 -20.36
C HIS A 51 -13.10 0.65 -21.26
N SER A 52 -12.36 1.07 -22.29
CA SER A 52 -11.64 0.15 -23.18
C SER A 52 -10.46 -0.50 -22.47
N GLU A 53 -10.04 -1.67 -22.97
CA GLU A 53 -8.91 -2.41 -22.41
C GLU A 53 -7.59 -1.60 -22.49
N ASP A 54 -7.44 -0.77 -23.53
CA ASP A 54 -6.28 0.12 -23.70
C ASP A 54 -6.20 1.14 -22.55
N VAL A 55 -7.33 1.78 -22.19
CA VAL A 55 -7.40 2.76 -21.10
C VAL A 55 -7.08 2.10 -19.76
N ILE A 56 -7.61 0.90 -19.52
CA ILE A 56 -7.31 0.12 -18.32
C ILE A 56 -5.80 -0.18 -18.24
N GLY A 57 -5.19 -0.58 -19.37
CA GLY A 57 -3.74 -0.79 -19.48
C GLY A 57 -2.95 0.46 -19.11
N TYR A 58 -3.30 1.62 -19.69
CA TYR A 58 -2.63 2.89 -19.38
C TYR A 58 -2.76 3.31 -17.92
N LEU A 59 -3.94 3.13 -17.33
CA LEU A 59 -4.15 3.41 -15.90
C LEU A 59 -3.24 2.55 -15.02
N TRP A 60 -3.08 1.26 -15.35
CA TRP A 60 -2.18 0.37 -14.64
C TRP A 60 -0.70 0.73 -14.83
N SER A 61 -0.28 1.02 -16.07
CA SER A 61 1.08 1.50 -16.34
C SER A 61 1.37 2.80 -15.59
N LEU A 62 0.40 3.71 -15.50
CA LEU A 62 0.53 4.94 -14.73
C LEU A 62 0.68 4.66 -13.23
N GLY A 63 -0.07 3.69 -12.69
CA GLY A 63 0.07 3.26 -11.29
C GLY A 63 1.47 2.75 -10.98
N VAL A 64 2.03 1.89 -11.84
CA VAL A 64 3.40 1.37 -11.69
C VAL A 64 4.43 2.51 -11.81
N ALA A 65 4.27 3.41 -12.77
CA ALA A 65 5.16 4.56 -12.93
C ALA A 65 5.14 5.47 -11.69
N ALA A 66 3.96 5.70 -11.12
CA ALA A 66 3.79 6.46 -9.88
C ALA A 66 4.49 5.78 -8.70
N GLU A 67 4.36 4.46 -8.58
CA GLU A 67 5.05 3.67 -7.56
C GLU A 67 6.58 3.79 -7.66
N VAL A 68 7.13 3.62 -8.86
CA VAL A 68 8.57 3.77 -9.11
C VAL A 68 9.04 5.19 -8.79
N ALA A 69 8.26 6.22 -9.16
CA ALA A 69 8.58 7.60 -8.86
C ALA A 69 8.61 7.87 -7.35
N VAL A 70 7.62 7.37 -6.61
CA VAL A 70 7.57 7.52 -5.14
C VAL A 70 8.72 6.77 -4.48
N PHE A 71 9.05 5.55 -4.94
CA PHE A 71 10.22 4.82 -4.42
C PHE A 71 11.53 5.54 -4.72
N ALA A 72 11.71 6.06 -5.93
CA ALA A 72 12.90 6.82 -6.31
C ALA A 72 13.08 8.08 -5.44
N LEU A 73 11.96 8.75 -5.09
CA LEU A 73 11.95 9.94 -4.26
C LEU A 73 11.82 9.65 -2.77
N SER A 74 11.63 8.39 -2.37
CA SER A 74 11.28 8.00 -0.99
C SER A 74 12.29 8.47 0.05
N LYS A 75 13.59 8.34 -0.26
CA LYS A 75 14.68 8.86 0.58
C LYS A 75 14.57 10.35 0.85
N ARG A 76 14.03 11.13 -0.09
CA ARG A 76 13.87 12.59 0.06
C ARG A 76 12.51 12.95 0.66
N LEU A 77 11.44 12.22 0.30
CA LEU A 77 10.06 12.47 0.73
C LEU A 77 9.81 12.05 2.18
N PHE A 78 10.44 10.96 2.62
CA PHE A 78 10.17 10.35 3.93
C PHE A 78 11.39 10.39 4.87
N ALA A 79 12.46 11.10 4.51
CA ALA A 79 13.58 11.33 5.42
C ALA A 79 13.09 12.02 6.71
N GLY A 80 13.30 11.35 7.85
CA GLY A 80 12.94 11.87 9.17
C GLY A 80 11.52 11.55 9.64
N TRP A 81 10.73 10.78 8.88
CA TRP A 81 9.40 10.36 9.30
C TRP A 81 9.46 9.13 10.22
N ALA A 82 8.67 9.15 11.29
CA ALA A 82 8.50 7.98 12.15
C ALA A 82 7.66 6.90 11.44
N LEU A 83 7.98 5.63 11.69
CA LEU A 83 7.29 4.45 11.13
C LEU A 83 5.77 4.53 11.30
N ARG A 84 5.31 4.99 12.48
CA ARG A 84 3.89 5.19 12.79
C ARG A 84 3.22 6.17 11.82
N THR A 85 3.88 7.26 11.45
CA THR A 85 3.33 8.27 10.53
C THR A 85 3.19 7.71 9.13
N LEU A 86 4.16 6.90 8.68
CA LEU A 86 4.10 6.21 7.38
C LEU A 86 2.88 5.27 7.30
N PHE A 87 2.64 4.47 8.34
CA PHE A 87 1.45 3.61 8.41
C PHE A 87 0.14 4.41 8.41
N ILE A 88 0.06 5.54 9.11
CA ILE A 88 -1.15 6.38 9.13
C ILE A 88 -1.40 6.98 7.73
N VAL A 89 -0.37 7.51 7.08
CA VAL A 89 -0.51 8.05 5.72
C VAL A 89 -0.91 6.98 4.72
N ALA A 90 -0.32 5.78 4.80
CA ALA A 90 -0.72 4.65 3.98
C ALA A 90 -2.21 4.29 4.20
N ALA A 91 -2.65 4.19 5.45
CA ALA A 91 -4.04 3.88 5.78
C ALA A 91 -5.02 4.95 5.27
N CYS A 92 -4.73 6.23 5.49
CA CYS A 92 -5.53 7.35 4.98
C CYS A 92 -5.60 7.36 3.45
N GLY A 93 -4.47 7.12 2.77
CA GLY A 93 -4.43 7.04 1.31
C GLY A 93 -5.27 5.89 0.78
N VAL A 94 -5.23 4.72 1.41
CA VAL A 94 -6.06 3.57 1.03
C VAL A 94 -7.54 3.88 1.21
N MET A 95 -7.94 4.50 2.33
CA MET A 95 -9.33 4.90 2.56
C MET A 95 -9.83 5.90 1.51
N MET A 96 -9.04 6.93 1.22
CA MET A 96 -9.38 7.93 0.21
C MET A 96 -9.52 7.29 -1.18
N ARG A 97 -8.59 6.37 -1.52
CA ARG A 97 -8.61 5.64 -2.78
C ARG A 97 -9.89 4.82 -2.93
N TRP A 98 -10.26 4.04 -1.91
CA TRP A 98 -11.50 3.26 -1.93
C TRP A 98 -12.75 4.14 -2.00
N GLY A 99 -12.76 5.27 -1.29
CA GLY A 99 -13.83 6.26 -1.38
C GLY A 99 -13.99 6.79 -2.82
N MET A 100 -12.90 7.12 -3.50
CA MET A 100 -12.94 7.60 -4.88
C MET A 100 -13.37 6.51 -5.86
N THR A 101 -12.81 5.30 -5.75
CA THR A 101 -13.19 4.16 -6.61
C THR A 101 -14.67 3.79 -6.44
N ALA A 102 -15.24 3.95 -5.24
CA ALA A 102 -16.66 3.71 -5.00
C ALA A 102 -17.56 4.86 -5.50
N ALA A 103 -17.08 6.11 -5.45
CA ALA A 103 -17.90 7.28 -5.78
C ALA A 103 -17.96 7.59 -7.28
N THR A 104 -16.94 7.21 -8.07
CA THR A 104 -16.90 7.56 -9.49
C THR A 104 -15.98 6.65 -10.30
N THR A 105 -16.29 6.52 -11.58
CA THR A 105 -15.48 5.81 -12.59
C THR A 105 -14.90 6.77 -13.64
N SER A 106 -14.92 8.08 -13.39
CA SER A 106 -14.32 9.07 -14.28
C SER A 106 -12.81 8.86 -14.43
N ILE A 107 -12.29 8.98 -15.65
CA ILE A 107 -10.87 8.79 -15.98
C ILE A 107 -9.97 9.67 -15.09
N VAL A 108 -10.37 10.92 -14.83
CA VAL A 108 -9.60 11.85 -13.98
C VAL A 108 -9.50 11.32 -12.55
N ALA A 109 -10.58 10.79 -12.00
CA ALA A 109 -10.57 10.18 -10.68
C ALA A 109 -9.73 8.90 -10.64
N LEU A 110 -9.77 8.10 -11.71
CA LEU A 110 -8.93 6.89 -11.83
C LEU A 110 -7.44 7.23 -11.89
N VAL A 111 -7.05 8.30 -12.59
CA VAL A 111 -5.67 8.81 -12.57
C VAL A 111 -5.23 9.18 -11.16
N ILE A 112 -6.05 9.92 -10.42
CA ILE A 112 -5.74 10.30 -9.04
C ILE A 112 -5.64 9.06 -8.14
N VAL A 113 -6.54 8.10 -8.31
CA VAL A 113 -6.52 6.80 -7.62
C VAL A 113 -5.21 6.05 -7.87
N GLN A 114 -4.68 6.07 -9.09
CA GLN A 114 -3.42 5.41 -9.43
C GLN A 114 -2.18 6.14 -8.90
N LEU A 115 -2.22 7.48 -8.80
CA LEU A 115 -1.16 8.24 -8.15
C LEU A 115 -1.15 7.99 -6.63
N LEU A 116 -2.33 7.97 -5.99
CA LEU A 116 -2.46 7.60 -4.58
C LEU A 116 -2.01 6.16 -4.33
N HIS A 117 -2.26 5.26 -5.28
CA HIS A 117 -1.84 3.87 -5.17
C HIS A 117 -0.32 3.74 -4.99
N GLY A 118 0.47 4.37 -5.86
CA GLY A 118 1.93 4.36 -5.76
C GLY A 118 2.44 4.92 -4.42
N VAL A 119 1.79 5.96 -3.90
CA VAL A 119 2.10 6.51 -2.58
C VAL A 119 1.81 5.50 -1.47
N THR A 120 0.58 4.96 -1.43
CA THR A 120 0.19 4.00 -0.37
C THR A 120 1.06 2.75 -0.35
N PHE A 121 1.39 2.21 -1.52
CA PHE A 121 2.23 1.01 -1.64
C PHE A 121 3.66 1.27 -1.17
N ALA A 122 4.31 2.33 -1.67
CA ALA A 122 5.68 2.65 -1.28
C ALA A 122 5.79 2.97 0.22
N THR A 123 4.82 3.71 0.76
CA THR A 123 4.80 4.07 2.18
C THR A 123 4.62 2.84 3.08
N ALA A 124 3.78 1.88 2.68
CA ALA A 124 3.57 0.62 3.39
C ALA A 124 4.76 -0.36 3.25
N HIS A 125 5.53 -0.28 2.17
CA HIS A 125 6.70 -1.14 1.96
C HIS A 125 7.94 -0.65 2.72
N ILE A 126 8.06 0.67 2.92
CA ILE A 126 9.17 1.29 3.64
C ILE A 126 8.99 1.19 5.16
N ALA A 127 7.73 1.12 5.62
CA ALA A 127 7.37 1.04 7.03
C ALA A 127 7.49 -0.38 7.61
#